data_AF-A0A678T522-F1
#
_entry.id   AF-A0A678T522-F1
#
_cell.length_a   1.000
_cell.length_b   1.000
_cell.length_c   1.000
_cell.angle_alpha   90.00
_cell.angle_beta   90.00
_cell.angle_gamma   90.00
#
_symmetry.space_group_name_H-M   'P 1'
#
loop_
_entity.id
_entity.type
_entity.pdbx_description
1 polymer ?
#
loop_
_entity_poly.entity_id
_entity_poly.type
_entity_poly.pdbx_seq_one_letter_code
_entity_poly.pdbx_strand_id
1 'polypeptide(L)'
;MWLVSSLRAALCLLLVVVLAGHREPAAAVTLSTSSRWIVDPAGHRVKLACVNWPSHLEPVVTEGLGRQPVGAISGMIVSLGFNCVRLTYPIALATNASLSALTVRQSLLAHGLSETVGGVEAVVNALGEKNVMVILDNHVSTPGWCCSNDDGNGFFGDRDFDPNVWVDGLGSMATIFADVPNVVGLSLRNELRGPRQNPEDWYTYMQRGAEAVHVANPRALVIMGGLSYDYDLSFLAARQVGVSFAAENKLVFEVHWYSFSDARAWEAEGANEVCGRAARDFARRGGFLLARGFPLFLSEFGADSRGGDRKDNRYFPCAAAVGAEHDVDWAYWALQGSYALRQGVAGMDEVYGVLDWSWSKPRNATVLPRIQALQRPLQGPGYGEALPYTVLFHPLTGLCAVRRGDAVTTTLELGPCNETDAWAYAPPSSTLVLRDAAAAGLPCLRAEGRGQPARLGTNACGDPLSTWSLATDSAMHVAVDAAALGLGGGEDGGGGMLCLDVGTDGRSIVTNPCACQRGDGACDPEGQWFKLVTSTRRVARRPATLA
;
A
#
# COMPACT_ATOMS: atom_id res chain seq x y z
N MET A 1 53.27 29.34 31.36
CA MET A 1 52.60 28.09 30.98
C MET A 1 51.05 28.15 31.08
N TRP A 2 50.45 29.36 31.03
CA TRP A 2 48.99 29.55 31.15
C TRP A 2 48.35 30.31 29.98
N LEU A 3 49.14 30.75 28.98
CA LEU A 3 48.64 31.48 27.81
C LEU A 3 48.50 30.62 26.54
N VAL A 4 49.02 29.38 26.53
CA VAL A 4 48.96 28.49 25.35
C VAL A 4 47.72 27.58 25.36
N SER A 5 47.08 27.41 26.52
CA SER A 5 45.89 26.56 26.67
C SER A 5 44.59 27.24 26.22
N SER A 6 44.51 28.58 26.30
CA SER A 6 43.30 29.33 25.93
C SER A 6 43.13 29.53 24.43
N LEU A 7 44.22 29.52 23.64
CA LEU A 7 44.12 29.60 22.17
C LEU A 7 43.65 28.29 21.53
N ARG A 8 43.96 27.12 22.11
CA ARG A 8 43.51 25.82 21.59
C ARG A 8 42.00 25.59 21.83
N ALA A 9 41.45 26.08 22.93
CA ALA A 9 40.01 25.99 23.20
C ALA A 9 39.18 26.89 22.27
N ALA A 10 39.66 28.10 21.96
CA ALA A 10 38.98 29.01 21.04
C ALA A 10 39.01 28.51 19.58
N LEU A 11 40.10 27.86 19.16
CA LEU A 11 40.22 27.31 17.80
C LEU A 11 39.36 26.05 17.60
N CYS A 12 39.20 25.21 18.62
CA CYS A 12 38.26 24.07 18.58
C CYS A 12 36.80 24.53 18.59
N LEU A 13 36.45 25.62 19.30
CA LEU A 13 35.09 26.14 19.27
C LEU A 13 34.73 26.75 17.90
N LEU A 14 35.67 27.44 17.24
CA LEU A 14 35.45 27.94 15.87
C LEU A 14 35.38 26.81 14.83
N LEU A 15 36.14 25.71 14.99
CA LEU A 15 36.03 24.56 14.07
C LEU A 15 34.71 23.79 14.24
N VAL A 16 34.16 23.75 15.46
CA VAL A 16 32.86 23.10 15.73
C VAL A 16 31.69 23.98 15.28
N VAL A 17 31.82 25.31 15.34
CA VAL A 17 30.80 26.23 14.82
C VAL A 17 30.79 26.29 13.28
N VAL A 18 31.93 26.07 12.61
CA VAL A 18 31.99 26.03 11.13
C VAL A 18 31.55 24.68 10.54
N LEU A 19 31.51 23.61 11.33
CA LEU A 19 30.91 22.32 10.94
C LEU A 19 29.42 22.20 11.32
N ALA A 20 28.90 23.16 12.09
CA ALA A 20 27.48 23.28 12.38
C ALA A 20 26.82 24.26 11.40
N GLY A 21 26.49 23.74 10.22
CA GLY A 21 25.59 24.42 9.30
C GLY A 21 26.20 24.65 7.93
N HIS A 22 26.20 23.60 7.11
CA HIS A 22 25.38 23.58 5.90
C HIS A 22 24.66 22.21 5.94
N ARG A 23 23.48 22.14 6.59
CA ARG A 23 22.49 21.18 6.10
C ARG A 23 22.19 21.72 4.72
N GLU A 24 22.67 21.05 3.67
CA GLU A 24 22.09 21.33 2.36
C GLU A 24 20.58 21.23 2.55
N PRO A 25 19.80 22.25 2.14
CA PRO A 25 18.36 22.11 2.12
C PRO A 25 18.10 20.79 1.39
N ALA A 26 17.34 19.89 2.01
CA ALA A 26 17.00 18.61 1.42
C ALA A 26 16.59 18.89 -0.03
N ALA A 27 17.41 18.43 -1.00
CA ALA A 27 17.16 18.70 -2.39
C ALA A 27 15.71 18.29 -2.66
N ALA A 28 14.92 19.23 -3.16
CA ALA A 28 13.49 19.03 -3.22
C ALA A 28 13.18 17.75 -4.00
N VAL A 29 12.48 16.80 -3.37
CA VAL A 29 12.22 15.48 -3.94
C VAL A 29 11.17 15.67 -5.03
N THR A 30 11.65 15.98 -6.24
CA THR A 30 10.79 16.15 -7.40
C THR A 30 10.59 14.79 -8.03
N LEU A 31 9.41 14.20 -7.81
CA LEU A 31 9.05 12.93 -8.41
C LEU A 31 8.50 13.15 -9.82
N SER A 32 8.64 12.15 -10.68
CA SER A 32 8.00 12.07 -11.99
C SER A 32 7.54 10.64 -12.26
N THR A 33 6.98 10.41 -13.43
CA THR A 33 6.55 9.08 -13.87
C THR A 33 7.45 8.57 -14.99
N SER A 34 7.57 7.25 -15.10
CA SER A 34 8.29 6.59 -16.19
C SER A 34 7.61 5.26 -16.44
N SER A 35 6.82 5.18 -17.52
CA SER A 35 5.85 4.11 -17.69
C SER A 35 4.97 4.03 -16.42
N ARG A 36 4.64 2.82 -15.99
CA ARG A 36 3.80 2.53 -14.81
C ARG A 36 4.45 2.79 -13.44
N TRP A 37 5.57 3.50 -13.38
CA TRP A 37 6.34 3.73 -12.15
C TRP A 37 6.45 5.19 -11.80
N ILE A 38 6.40 5.50 -10.51
CA ILE A 38 6.86 6.77 -9.96
C ILE A 38 8.37 6.67 -9.74
N VAL A 39 9.11 7.70 -10.16
CA VAL A 39 10.58 7.73 -10.13
C VAL A 39 11.12 9.01 -9.52
N ASP A 40 12.34 8.92 -8.99
CA ASP A 40 13.15 10.05 -8.54
C ASP A 40 13.84 10.74 -9.75
N PRO A 41 14.55 11.88 -9.54
CA PRO A 41 15.30 12.54 -10.60
C PRO A 41 16.41 11.71 -11.26
N ALA A 42 16.87 10.63 -10.61
CA ALA A 42 17.83 9.69 -11.18
C ALA A 42 17.16 8.60 -12.04
N GLY A 43 15.82 8.61 -12.13
CA GLY A 43 15.04 7.61 -12.85
C GLY A 43 14.90 6.29 -12.08
N HIS A 44 15.23 6.25 -10.79
CA HIS A 44 14.99 5.08 -9.95
C HIS A 44 13.57 5.09 -9.42
N ARG A 45 12.95 3.92 -9.34
CA ARG A 45 11.61 3.79 -8.81
C ARG A 45 11.55 4.21 -7.34
N VAL A 46 10.56 5.03 -7.04
CA VAL A 46 10.13 5.37 -5.68
C VAL A 46 8.83 4.60 -5.42
N LYS A 47 8.88 3.67 -4.47
CA LYS A 47 7.68 2.98 -3.98
C LYS A 47 6.99 3.90 -2.97
N LEU A 48 5.73 4.24 -3.19
CA LEU A 48 4.92 4.91 -2.17
C LEU A 48 4.30 3.84 -1.27
N ALA A 49 4.73 3.82 -0.02
CA ALA A 49 4.18 2.98 1.04
C ALA A 49 3.67 3.92 2.13
N CYS A 50 2.47 4.47 1.91
CA CYS A 50 1.95 5.55 2.71
C CYS A 50 0.95 5.08 3.76
N VAL A 51 0.60 6.01 4.64
CA VAL A 51 -0.55 5.91 5.52
C VAL A 51 -1.41 7.17 5.36
N ASN A 52 -2.74 7.02 5.39
CA ASN A 52 -3.65 8.15 5.38
C ASN A 52 -3.69 8.79 6.77
N TRP A 53 -3.54 10.12 6.84
CA TRP A 53 -3.65 10.89 8.09
C TRP A 53 -4.73 11.96 7.95
N PRO A 54 -5.85 11.84 8.69
CA PRO A 54 -6.92 12.81 8.58
C PRO A 54 -6.57 14.18 9.14
N SER A 55 -6.91 15.23 8.40
CA SER A 55 -6.88 16.62 8.86
C SER A 55 -8.04 17.45 8.28
N HIS A 56 -9.06 16.77 7.76
CA HIS A 56 -10.20 17.38 7.06
C HIS A 56 -11.49 17.47 7.88
N LEU A 57 -11.48 16.97 9.12
CA LEU A 57 -12.65 16.91 10.00
C LEU A 57 -13.05 18.31 10.51
N GLU A 58 -14.21 18.39 11.16
CA GLU A 58 -14.80 19.63 11.70
C GLU A 58 -13.79 20.53 12.43
N PRO A 59 -12.87 20.01 13.28
CA PRO A 59 -11.90 20.87 13.96
C PRO A 59 -10.81 21.44 13.05
N VAL A 60 -10.64 20.95 11.82
CA VAL A 60 -9.55 21.36 10.90
C VAL A 60 -8.16 21.22 11.55
N VAL A 61 -8.01 20.20 12.38
CA VAL A 61 -6.75 19.82 13.03
C VAL A 61 -6.41 18.42 12.58
N THR A 62 -5.12 18.18 12.35
CA THR A 62 -4.64 16.84 12.04
C THR A 62 -4.87 15.93 13.25
N GLU A 63 -5.46 14.75 13.04
CA GLU A 63 -5.90 13.89 14.14
C GLU A 63 -4.74 13.43 15.04
N GLY A 64 -5.03 13.19 16.32
CA GLY A 64 -4.06 12.64 17.30
C GLY A 64 -3.11 13.64 17.94
N LEU A 65 -3.08 14.85 17.40
CA LEU A 65 -2.22 15.94 17.80
C LEU A 65 -2.45 16.38 19.27
N GLY A 66 -3.67 16.28 19.79
CA GLY A 66 -3.92 16.51 21.22
C GLY A 66 -3.57 15.33 22.14
N ARG A 67 -3.15 14.20 21.57
CA ARG A 67 -2.76 12.98 22.29
C ARG A 67 -1.26 12.77 22.33
N GLN A 68 -0.55 13.06 21.23
CA GLN A 68 0.89 12.87 21.11
C GLN A 68 1.54 14.05 20.37
N PRO A 69 2.78 14.44 20.72
CA PRO A 69 3.53 15.41 19.94
C PRO A 69 3.70 14.97 18.48
N VAL A 70 3.58 15.90 17.54
CA VAL A 70 3.71 15.60 16.10
C VAL A 70 5.00 14.85 15.77
N GLY A 71 6.14 15.23 16.38
CA GLY A 71 7.42 14.56 16.17
C GLY A 71 7.45 13.10 16.67
N ALA A 72 6.66 12.76 17.70
CA ALA A 72 6.49 11.39 18.15
C ALA A 72 5.65 10.58 17.16
N ILE A 73 4.55 11.16 16.65
CA ILE A 73 3.71 10.53 15.63
C ILE A 73 4.50 10.30 14.34
N SER A 74 5.20 11.33 13.83
CA SER A 74 6.08 11.20 12.66
C SER A 74 7.18 10.18 12.87
N GLY A 75 7.73 10.08 14.09
CA GLY A 75 8.67 9.02 14.47
C GLY A 75 8.09 7.61 14.38
N MET A 76 6.85 7.42 14.84
CA MET A 76 6.14 6.15 14.72
C MET A 76 5.90 5.76 13.26
N ILE A 77 5.46 6.71 12.41
CA ILE A 77 5.26 6.49 10.96
C ILE A 77 6.51 5.86 10.33
N VAL A 78 7.68 6.47 10.57
CA VAL A 78 8.97 5.95 10.08
C VAL A 78 9.30 4.59 10.69
N SER A 79 9.10 4.40 12.00
CA SER A 79 9.41 3.12 12.67
C SER A 79 8.57 1.94 12.17
N LEU A 80 7.38 2.23 11.63
CA LEU A 80 6.47 1.24 11.07
C LEU A 80 6.75 0.99 9.58
N GLY A 81 7.75 1.64 9.00
CA GLY A 81 8.22 1.44 7.63
C GLY A 81 7.48 2.24 6.57
N PHE A 82 6.57 3.15 6.96
CA PHE A 82 5.95 4.08 6.01
C PHE A 82 6.96 5.14 5.58
N ASN A 83 6.95 5.48 4.29
CA ASN A 83 7.81 6.52 3.73
C ASN A 83 7.02 7.74 3.22
N CYS A 84 5.69 7.69 3.31
CA CYS A 84 4.82 8.80 2.93
C CYS A 84 3.56 8.89 3.79
N VAL A 85 2.94 10.06 3.77
CA VAL A 85 1.62 10.32 4.35
C VAL A 85 0.73 10.91 3.27
N ARG A 86 -0.47 10.31 3.07
CA ARG A 86 -1.56 10.97 2.35
C ARG A 86 -2.34 11.80 3.37
N LEU A 87 -2.07 13.11 3.37
CA LEU A 87 -2.58 14.06 4.36
C LEU A 87 -3.83 14.73 3.80
N THR A 88 -4.98 14.33 4.35
CA THR A 88 -6.28 14.81 3.88
C THR A 88 -6.53 16.25 4.34
N TYR A 89 -7.22 17.06 3.54
CA TYR A 89 -7.62 18.42 3.91
C TYR A 89 -8.97 18.81 3.29
N PRO A 90 -9.72 19.75 3.89
CA PRO A 90 -10.92 20.31 3.30
C PRO A 90 -10.55 21.47 2.37
N ILE A 91 -11.19 21.61 1.20
CA ILE A 91 -10.82 22.69 0.24
C ILE A 91 -11.01 24.08 0.86
N ALA A 92 -11.96 24.23 1.78
CA ALA A 92 -12.22 25.45 2.52
C ALA A 92 -10.98 25.98 3.27
N LEU A 93 -10.02 25.12 3.62
CA LEU A 93 -8.75 25.56 4.21
C LEU A 93 -7.95 26.47 3.27
N ALA A 94 -8.07 26.26 1.95
CA ALA A 94 -7.39 27.05 0.92
C ALA A 94 -8.21 28.27 0.46
N THR A 95 -9.54 28.26 0.64
CA THR A 95 -10.44 29.26 0.03
C THR A 95 -11.16 30.16 1.03
N ASN A 96 -11.15 29.83 2.33
CA ASN A 96 -11.80 30.61 3.37
C ASN A 96 -10.77 31.25 4.31
N ALA A 97 -10.57 32.56 4.16
CA ALA A 97 -9.60 33.33 4.94
C ALA A 97 -9.84 33.22 6.46
N SER A 98 -11.10 33.20 6.90
CA SER A 98 -11.42 33.08 8.33
C SER A 98 -11.00 31.72 8.89
N LEU A 99 -11.19 30.64 8.13
CA LEU A 99 -10.74 29.30 8.54
C LEU A 99 -9.21 29.20 8.52
N SER A 100 -8.56 29.73 7.48
CA SER A 100 -7.09 29.71 7.37
C SER A 100 -6.38 30.48 8.49
N ALA A 101 -7.05 31.48 9.08
CA ALA A 101 -6.52 32.29 10.17
C ALA A 101 -6.71 31.66 11.57
N LEU A 102 -7.46 30.56 11.68
CA LEU A 102 -7.69 29.90 12.97
C LEU A 102 -6.40 29.24 13.45
N THR A 103 -6.00 29.58 14.68
CA THR A 103 -5.06 28.72 15.39
C THR A 103 -5.75 27.41 15.76
N VAL A 104 -5.00 26.32 15.80
CA VAL A 104 -5.50 25.02 16.26
C VAL A 104 -6.19 25.10 17.62
N ARG A 105 -5.62 25.87 18.55
CA ARG A 105 -6.23 26.08 19.86
C ARG A 105 -7.60 26.76 19.76
N GLN A 106 -7.74 27.78 18.91
CA GLN A 106 -9.03 28.46 18.71
C GLN A 106 -10.06 27.50 18.09
N SER A 107 -9.64 26.70 17.11
CA SER A 107 -10.53 25.73 16.48
C SER A 107 -11.02 24.68 17.49
N LEU A 108 -10.09 24.07 18.25
CA LEU A 108 -10.42 23.10 19.29
C LEU A 108 -11.37 23.71 20.34
N LEU A 109 -11.07 24.91 20.85
CA LEU A 109 -11.93 25.58 21.83
C LEU A 109 -13.34 25.90 21.29
N ALA A 110 -13.45 26.27 20.01
CA ALA A 110 -14.74 26.51 19.36
C ALA A 110 -15.62 25.25 19.34
N HIS A 111 -15.00 24.08 19.39
CA HIS A 111 -15.67 22.78 19.47
C HIS A 111 -15.69 22.18 20.89
N GLY A 112 -15.37 22.97 21.92
CA GLY A 112 -15.37 22.52 23.31
C GLY A 112 -14.19 21.60 23.68
N LEU A 113 -13.14 21.56 22.86
CA LEU A 113 -11.93 20.77 23.05
C LEU A 113 -10.83 21.66 23.67
N SER A 114 -10.15 21.17 24.72
CA SER A 114 -9.15 21.96 25.47
C SER A 114 -7.68 21.67 25.10
N GLU A 115 -7.46 20.85 24.07
CA GLU A 115 -6.13 20.38 23.65
C GLU A 115 -5.37 21.48 22.85
N THR A 116 -4.03 21.41 22.83
CA THR A 116 -3.17 22.39 22.13
C THR A 116 -2.34 21.70 21.06
N VAL A 117 -2.45 22.11 19.79
CA VAL A 117 -1.60 21.50 18.75
C VAL A 117 -1.31 22.38 17.52
N GLY A 118 -0.61 21.85 16.51
CA GLY A 118 -0.18 22.53 15.28
C GLY A 118 -1.10 22.21 14.08
N GLY A 119 -1.12 23.11 13.09
CA GLY A 119 -1.92 22.95 11.87
C GLY A 119 -1.22 22.11 10.80
N VAL A 120 -1.85 21.99 9.63
CA VAL A 120 -1.36 21.22 8.47
C VAL A 120 0.10 21.54 8.13
N GLU A 121 0.50 22.81 8.07
CA GLU A 121 1.88 23.21 7.77
C GLU A 121 2.90 22.68 8.78
N ALA A 122 2.55 22.69 10.07
CA ALA A 122 3.43 22.17 11.12
C ALA A 122 3.62 20.66 11.00
N VAL A 123 2.57 19.94 10.59
CA VAL A 123 2.63 18.50 10.33
C VAL A 123 3.50 18.20 9.10
N VAL A 124 3.31 18.94 8.01
CA VAL A 124 4.12 18.79 6.79
C VAL A 124 5.61 19.03 7.09
N ASN A 125 5.93 20.06 7.87
CA ASN A 125 7.31 20.35 8.29
C ASN A 125 7.89 19.23 9.16
N ALA A 126 7.13 18.74 10.16
CA ALA A 126 7.57 17.66 11.04
C ALA A 126 7.81 16.34 10.27
N LEU A 127 7.00 16.06 9.25
CA LEU A 127 7.21 14.93 8.33
C LEU A 127 8.47 15.14 7.48
N GLY A 128 8.70 16.37 7.00
CA GLY A 128 9.91 16.74 6.24
C GLY A 128 11.20 16.56 7.04
N GLU A 129 11.21 16.94 8.31
CA GLU A 129 12.35 16.72 9.22
C GLU A 129 12.72 15.23 9.40
N LYS A 130 11.79 14.33 9.07
CA LYS A 130 11.94 12.87 9.13
C LYS A 130 12.09 12.23 7.74
N ASN A 131 12.21 13.03 6.67
CA ASN A 131 12.25 12.57 5.29
C ASN A 131 11.02 11.74 4.87
N VAL A 132 9.85 12.09 5.40
CA VAL A 132 8.57 11.47 5.01
C VAL A 132 7.92 12.33 3.94
N MET A 133 7.63 11.71 2.79
CA MET A 133 6.94 12.38 1.68
C MET A 133 5.48 12.64 2.05
N VAL A 134 4.90 13.69 1.48
CA VAL A 134 3.51 14.10 1.71
C VAL A 134 2.79 14.17 0.36
N ILE A 135 1.63 13.52 0.32
CA ILE A 135 0.63 13.70 -0.72
C ILE A 135 -0.52 14.46 -0.07
N LEU A 136 -0.82 15.65 -0.58
CA LEU A 136 -1.96 16.43 -0.09
C LEU A 136 -3.22 15.95 -0.79
N ASP A 137 -4.20 15.48 -0.02
CA ASP A 137 -5.44 14.93 -0.55
C ASP A 137 -6.62 15.87 -0.28
N ASN A 138 -7.23 16.42 -1.33
CA ASN A 138 -8.47 17.16 -1.14
C ASN A 138 -9.62 16.18 -0.86
N HIS A 139 -9.94 16.02 0.42
CA HIS A 139 -10.83 14.97 0.88
C HIS A 139 -12.30 15.37 0.83
N VAL A 140 -12.59 16.61 1.20
CA VAL A 140 -13.93 17.19 1.25
C VAL A 140 -13.86 18.67 0.92
N SER A 141 -15.00 19.31 0.68
CA SER A 141 -15.01 20.75 0.45
C SER A 141 -15.08 21.52 1.77
N THR A 142 -16.07 21.18 2.59
CA THR A 142 -16.28 21.75 3.92
C THR A 142 -15.73 20.80 4.99
N PRO A 143 -15.11 21.30 6.07
CA PRO A 143 -14.63 20.46 7.15
C PRO A 143 -15.72 19.54 7.70
N GLY A 144 -15.46 18.23 7.78
CA GLY A 144 -16.47 17.27 8.22
C GLY A 144 -16.16 15.83 7.87
N TRP A 145 -16.98 14.92 8.40
CA TRP A 145 -16.96 13.51 8.03
C TRP A 145 -17.75 13.27 6.74
N CYS A 146 -17.24 12.39 5.90
CA CYS A 146 -17.86 11.88 4.68
C CYS A 146 -17.94 10.32 4.79
N CYS A 147 -18.36 9.51 3.84
CA CYS A 147 -18.61 9.78 2.45
C CYS A 147 -19.93 9.07 2.08
N SER A 148 -21.07 9.66 2.43
CA SER A 148 -22.37 9.11 2.02
C SER A 148 -22.75 9.63 0.64
N ASN A 149 -23.78 9.05 0.01
CA ASN A 149 -24.29 9.55 -1.28
C ASN A 149 -25.04 10.89 -1.13
N ASP A 150 -25.32 11.34 0.08
CA ASP A 150 -26.19 12.47 0.41
C ASP A 150 -25.53 13.53 1.31
N ASP A 151 -24.22 13.44 1.56
CA ASP A 151 -23.48 14.42 2.36
C ASP A 151 -23.27 15.77 1.66
N GLY A 152 -23.70 15.91 0.40
CA GLY A 152 -23.59 17.15 -0.37
C GLY A 152 -22.18 17.45 -0.88
N ASN A 153 -21.27 16.47 -0.86
CA ASN A 153 -19.87 16.60 -1.27
C ASN A 153 -19.44 15.56 -2.31
N GLY A 154 -20.36 14.74 -2.83
CA GLY A 154 -20.04 13.56 -3.64
C GLY A 154 -19.64 13.85 -5.09
N PHE A 155 -20.22 14.85 -5.73
CA PHE A 155 -19.91 15.18 -7.13
C PHE A 155 -19.95 16.68 -7.42
N PHE A 156 -19.37 17.09 -8.54
CA PHE A 156 -19.35 18.48 -8.98
C PHE A 156 -20.76 19.09 -9.02
N GLY A 157 -20.92 20.27 -8.42
CA GLY A 157 -22.19 20.97 -8.30
C GLY A 157 -23.11 20.46 -7.19
N ASP A 158 -22.66 19.53 -6.34
CA ASP A 158 -23.33 19.25 -5.06
C ASP A 158 -23.32 20.48 -4.15
N ARG A 159 -24.19 20.47 -3.13
CA ARG A 159 -24.45 21.62 -2.24
C ARG A 159 -23.16 22.30 -1.76
N ASP A 160 -22.17 21.49 -1.38
CA ASP A 160 -20.90 21.98 -0.82
C ASP A 160 -19.74 21.83 -1.82
N PHE A 161 -19.97 21.39 -3.05
CA PHE A 161 -18.93 21.14 -4.06
C PHE A 161 -19.12 22.00 -5.31
N ASP A 162 -18.80 23.29 -5.20
CA ASP A 162 -18.67 24.17 -6.36
C ASP A 162 -17.35 23.87 -7.11
N PRO A 163 -17.39 23.49 -8.40
CA PRO A 163 -16.20 23.13 -9.15
C PRO A 163 -15.23 24.29 -9.38
N ASN A 164 -15.71 25.54 -9.48
CA ASN A 164 -14.82 26.69 -9.69
C ASN A 164 -14.05 27.01 -8.40
N VAL A 165 -14.75 27.02 -7.26
CA VAL A 165 -14.12 27.18 -5.94
C VAL A 165 -13.10 26.07 -5.69
N TRP A 166 -13.42 24.84 -6.09
CA TRP A 166 -12.52 23.71 -5.96
C TRP A 166 -11.24 23.85 -6.82
N VAL A 167 -11.37 24.25 -8.09
CA VAL A 167 -10.20 24.50 -8.97
C VAL A 167 -9.30 25.59 -8.39
N ASP A 168 -9.87 26.71 -7.95
CA ASP A 168 -9.11 27.82 -7.35
C ASP A 168 -8.43 27.41 -6.03
N GLY A 169 -9.13 26.61 -5.21
CA GLY A 169 -8.61 26.06 -3.97
C GLY A 169 -7.45 25.09 -4.19
N LEU A 170 -7.54 24.23 -5.21
CA LEU A 170 -6.45 23.33 -5.58
C LEU A 170 -5.20 24.09 -6.01
N GLY A 171 -5.35 25.10 -6.88
CA GLY A 171 -4.24 25.98 -7.28
C GLY A 171 -3.62 26.72 -6.09
N SER A 172 -4.45 27.20 -5.17
CA SER A 172 -4.01 27.88 -3.95
C SER A 172 -3.21 26.93 -3.04
N MET A 173 -3.71 25.72 -2.82
CA MET A 173 -3.02 24.71 -2.00
C MET A 173 -1.70 24.25 -2.63
N ALA A 174 -1.69 24.04 -3.95
CA ALA A 174 -0.47 23.76 -4.71
C ALA A 174 0.56 24.89 -4.56
N THR A 175 0.12 26.16 -4.62
CA THR A 175 0.99 27.33 -4.46
C THR A 175 1.60 27.41 -3.05
N ILE A 176 0.80 27.18 -2.00
CA ILE A 176 1.27 27.21 -0.60
C ILE A 176 2.43 26.24 -0.39
N PHE A 177 2.35 25.05 -1.00
CA PHE A 177 3.34 23.99 -0.85
C PHE A 177 4.33 23.89 -2.02
N ALA A 178 4.36 24.86 -2.93
CA ALA A 178 5.19 24.85 -4.14
C ALA A 178 6.69 24.79 -3.86
N ASP A 179 7.14 25.32 -2.72
CA ASP A 179 8.55 25.32 -2.28
C ASP A 179 8.83 24.33 -1.15
N VAL A 180 7.85 23.51 -0.76
CA VAL A 180 8.01 22.53 0.31
C VAL A 180 8.53 21.21 -0.28
N PRO A 181 9.76 20.78 0.05
CA PRO A 181 10.48 19.75 -0.71
C PRO A 181 9.92 18.34 -0.53
N ASN A 182 9.27 18.06 0.60
CA ASN A 182 8.67 16.76 0.90
C ASN A 182 7.21 16.66 0.47
N VAL A 183 6.58 17.72 -0.04
CA VAL A 183 5.27 17.61 -0.72
C VAL A 183 5.52 17.17 -2.15
N VAL A 184 5.22 15.90 -2.42
CA VAL A 184 5.57 15.23 -3.68
C VAL A 184 4.40 15.06 -4.64
N GLY A 185 3.16 15.26 -4.17
CA GLY A 185 1.97 15.10 -4.98
C GLY A 185 0.71 15.70 -4.36
N LEU A 186 -0.29 15.89 -5.21
CA LEU A 186 -1.63 16.32 -4.81
C LEU A 186 -2.67 15.36 -5.41
N SER A 187 -3.47 14.72 -4.54
CA SER A 187 -4.69 14.01 -4.91
C SER A 187 -5.83 15.01 -5.04
N LEU A 188 -6.42 15.05 -6.24
CA LEU A 188 -7.28 16.15 -6.66
C LEU A 188 -8.62 16.18 -5.93
N ARG A 189 -9.25 15.02 -5.74
CA ARG A 189 -10.53 14.90 -5.04
C ARG A 189 -10.76 13.47 -4.59
N ASN A 190 -11.10 13.30 -3.33
CA ASN A 190 -11.50 12.03 -2.75
C ASN A 190 -12.93 11.61 -3.14
N GLU A 191 -13.04 10.39 -3.64
CA GLU A 191 -14.26 9.60 -3.78
C GLU A 191 -15.41 10.28 -4.52
N LEU A 192 -15.19 10.69 -5.78
CA LEU A 192 -16.29 11.17 -6.62
C LEU A 192 -17.38 10.09 -6.74
N ARG A 193 -18.62 10.45 -6.38
CA ARG A 193 -19.72 9.49 -6.13
C ARG A 193 -21.09 10.12 -6.29
N GLY A 194 -22.13 9.33 -6.05
CA GLY A 194 -23.52 9.81 -6.06
C GLY A 194 -24.20 9.68 -7.43
N PRO A 195 -25.52 9.93 -7.49
CA PRO A 195 -26.35 9.59 -8.64
C PRO A 195 -26.13 10.48 -9.87
N ARG A 196 -25.50 11.66 -9.71
CA ARG A 196 -25.23 12.61 -10.80
C ARG A 196 -23.89 12.38 -11.50
N GLN A 197 -23.07 11.49 -10.95
CA GLN A 197 -21.73 11.24 -11.46
C GLN A 197 -21.79 10.79 -12.92
N ASN A 198 -20.91 11.34 -13.75
CA ASN A 198 -20.80 10.98 -15.15
C ASN A 198 -19.38 11.26 -15.67
N PRO A 199 -18.92 10.54 -16.71
CA PRO A 199 -17.61 10.78 -17.27
C PRO A 199 -17.44 12.22 -17.79
N GLU A 200 -18.43 12.82 -18.45
CA GLU A 200 -18.23 14.10 -19.14
C GLU A 200 -17.87 15.25 -18.21
N ASP A 201 -18.54 15.33 -17.07
CA ASP A 201 -18.19 16.27 -16.00
C ASP A 201 -16.85 15.90 -15.35
N TRP A 202 -16.55 14.60 -15.18
CA TRP A 202 -15.24 14.17 -14.68
C TRP A 202 -14.12 14.70 -15.57
N TYR A 203 -14.20 14.53 -16.89
CA TYR A 203 -13.18 15.05 -17.80
C TYR A 203 -13.09 16.57 -17.71
N THR A 204 -14.24 17.25 -17.76
CA THR A 204 -14.28 18.71 -17.70
C THR A 204 -13.59 19.27 -16.46
N TYR A 205 -13.96 18.78 -15.27
CA TYR A 205 -13.50 19.37 -14.03
C TYR A 205 -12.17 18.78 -13.56
N MET A 206 -11.96 17.47 -13.67
CA MET A 206 -10.69 16.87 -13.25
C MET A 206 -9.51 17.34 -14.11
N GLN A 207 -9.72 17.57 -15.41
CA GLN A 207 -8.68 18.22 -16.24
C GLN A 207 -8.40 19.64 -15.75
N ARG A 208 -9.45 20.46 -15.48
CA ARG A 208 -9.25 21.83 -14.96
C ARG A 208 -8.51 21.85 -13.62
N GLY A 209 -8.84 20.95 -12.69
CA GLY A 209 -8.15 20.82 -11.41
C GLY A 209 -6.69 20.38 -11.60
N ALA A 210 -6.44 19.42 -12.50
CA ALA A 210 -5.10 18.97 -12.84
C ALA A 210 -4.22 20.09 -13.41
N GLU A 211 -4.75 20.89 -14.35
CA GLU A 211 -4.04 22.03 -14.92
C GLU A 211 -3.73 23.09 -13.84
N ALA A 212 -4.70 23.42 -12.98
CA ALA A 212 -4.49 24.40 -11.91
C ALA A 212 -3.39 23.98 -10.92
N VAL A 213 -3.36 22.70 -10.54
CA VAL A 213 -2.29 22.16 -9.68
C VAL A 213 -0.95 22.23 -10.38
N HIS A 214 -0.85 21.75 -11.64
CA HIS A 214 0.43 21.71 -12.34
C HIS A 214 1.00 23.11 -12.63
N VAL A 215 0.15 24.06 -13.02
CA VAL A 215 0.58 25.47 -13.21
C VAL A 215 1.13 26.07 -11.92
N ALA A 216 0.50 25.79 -10.78
CA ALA A 216 0.92 26.32 -9.49
C ALA A 216 2.14 25.60 -8.89
N ASN A 217 2.26 24.28 -9.12
CA ASN A 217 3.34 23.46 -8.61
C ASN A 217 3.75 22.38 -9.63
N PRO A 218 4.58 22.72 -10.63
CA PRO A 218 5.00 21.78 -11.67
C PRO A 218 5.95 20.69 -11.16
N ARG A 219 6.40 20.78 -9.90
CA ARG A 219 7.27 19.78 -9.29
C ARG A 219 6.46 18.59 -8.78
N ALA A 220 5.23 18.81 -8.32
CA ALA A 220 4.40 17.78 -7.72
C ALA A 220 3.80 16.81 -8.75
N LEU A 221 3.55 15.58 -8.32
CA LEU A 221 2.67 14.65 -9.03
C LEU A 221 1.22 15.14 -8.95
N VAL A 222 0.48 14.98 -10.04
CA VAL A 222 -0.96 15.24 -10.11
C VAL A 222 -1.67 13.90 -10.09
N ILE A 223 -2.40 13.61 -9.00
CA ILE A 223 -3.02 12.31 -8.75
C ILE A 223 -4.53 12.42 -8.95
N MET A 224 -5.07 11.64 -9.90
CA MET A 224 -6.47 11.70 -10.31
C MET A 224 -7.25 10.44 -9.89
N GLY A 225 -8.24 10.64 -9.02
CA GLY A 225 -9.24 9.64 -8.65
C GLY A 225 -10.32 9.40 -9.72
N GLY A 226 -11.13 8.38 -9.49
CA GLY A 226 -12.11 7.87 -10.43
C GLY A 226 -13.55 8.18 -10.05
N LEU A 227 -14.47 7.45 -10.65
CA LEU A 227 -15.89 7.47 -10.29
C LEU A 227 -16.19 6.37 -9.27
N SER A 228 -17.39 6.42 -8.70
CA SER A 228 -17.91 5.42 -7.77
C SER A 228 -16.99 5.20 -6.58
N TYR A 229 -16.70 6.27 -5.83
CA TYR A 229 -15.81 6.23 -4.66
C TYR A 229 -14.37 5.88 -5.04
N ASP A 230 -13.86 6.47 -6.13
CA ASP A 230 -12.55 6.13 -6.71
C ASP A 230 -12.37 4.64 -7.04
N TYR A 231 -13.44 3.86 -7.09
CA TYR A 231 -13.38 2.45 -7.41
C TYR A 231 -13.30 2.19 -8.92
N ASP A 232 -13.70 3.15 -9.76
CA ASP A 232 -13.89 2.93 -11.20
C ASP A 232 -13.20 3.99 -12.07
N LEU A 233 -12.15 3.56 -12.79
CA LEU A 233 -11.47 4.31 -13.85
C LEU A 233 -11.70 3.68 -15.23
N SER A 234 -12.62 2.71 -15.36
CA SER A 234 -12.80 1.93 -16.60
C SER A 234 -13.23 2.78 -17.80
N PHE A 235 -13.85 3.93 -17.58
CA PHE A 235 -14.19 4.88 -18.63
C PHE A 235 -12.95 5.46 -19.34
N LEU A 236 -11.77 5.44 -18.69
CA LEU A 236 -10.50 5.82 -19.33
C LEU A 236 -10.05 4.79 -20.38
N ALA A 237 -10.63 3.58 -20.38
CA ALA A 237 -10.36 2.58 -21.41
C ALA A 237 -10.82 3.08 -22.79
N ALA A 238 -11.93 3.82 -22.86
CA ALA A 238 -12.52 4.32 -24.09
C ALA A 238 -11.94 5.66 -24.55
N ARG A 239 -11.57 6.54 -23.61
CA ARG A 239 -10.98 7.86 -23.88
C ARG A 239 -9.88 8.13 -22.86
N GLN A 240 -8.68 8.52 -23.28
CA GLN A 240 -7.64 8.92 -22.34
C GLN A 240 -7.88 10.37 -21.89
N VAL A 241 -7.53 10.70 -20.64
CA VAL A 241 -7.54 12.10 -20.18
C VAL A 241 -6.48 12.91 -20.92
N GLY A 242 -6.82 14.14 -21.32
CA GLY A 242 -5.90 15.07 -21.96
C GLY A 242 -5.45 16.15 -20.99
N VAL A 243 -4.15 16.29 -20.74
CA VAL A 243 -3.59 17.40 -19.97
C VAL A 243 -2.43 18.01 -20.74
N SER A 244 -2.25 19.33 -20.62
CA SER A 244 -1.23 20.10 -21.34
C SER A 244 0.19 19.63 -21.00
N PHE A 245 0.37 19.13 -19.77
CA PHE A 245 1.63 18.66 -19.21
C PHE A 245 1.87 17.16 -19.36
N ALA A 246 1.12 16.46 -20.24
CA ALA A 246 1.28 15.02 -20.40
C ALA A 246 2.73 14.59 -20.71
N ALA A 247 3.49 15.43 -21.44
CA ALA A 247 4.89 15.19 -21.76
C ALA A 247 5.87 15.40 -20.58
N GLU A 248 5.41 16.01 -19.48
CA GLU A 248 6.21 16.30 -18.29
C GLU A 248 6.23 15.16 -17.27
N ASN A 249 5.49 14.07 -17.54
CA ASN A 249 5.47 12.85 -16.73
C ASN A 249 5.10 13.11 -15.25
N LYS A 250 3.99 13.81 -15.01
CA LYS A 250 3.50 14.13 -13.65
C LYS A 250 2.20 13.43 -13.25
N LEU A 251 1.54 12.78 -14.21
CA LEU A 251 0.20 12.22 -14.02
C LEU A 251 0.24 10.82 -13.38
N VAL A 252 -0.52 10.65 -12.30
CA VAL A 252 -0.77 9.38 -11.60
C VAL A 252 -2.27 9.18 -11.45
N PHE A 253 -2.74 7.94 -11.48
CA PHE A 253 -4.13 7.61 -11.16
C PHE A 253 -4.23 6.92 -9.81
N GLU A 254 -5.35 7.10 -9.11
CA GLU A 254 -5.59 6.46 -7.82
C GLU A 254 -6.92 5.70 -7.80
N VAL A 255 -6.97 4.63 -6.98
CA VAL A 255 -8.17 3.82 -6.75
C VAL A 255 -8.33 3.49 -5.28
N HIS A 256 -9.58 3.36 -4.84
CA HIS A 256 -9.92 2.90 -3.50
C HIS A 256 -10.47 1.47 -3.58
N TRP A 257 -10.16 0.64 -2.59
CA TRP A 257 -10.68 -0.71 -2.54
C TRP A 257 -10.85 -1.16 -1.10
N TYR A 258 -12.05 -1.60 -0.76
CA TYR A 258 -12.39 -2.10 0.56
C TYR A 258 -13.27 -3.35 0.47
N SER A 259 -13.34 -4.11 1.57
CA SER A 259 -14.26 -5.25 1.69
C SER A 259 -15.72 -4.86 1.46
N PHE A 260 -16.11 -3.67 1.90
CA PHE A 260 -17.50 -3.22 1.83
C PHE A 260 -17.95 -2.83 0.43
N SER A 261 -17.03 -2.75 -0.56
CA SER A 261 -17.40 -2.67 -1.98
C SER A 261 -18.20 -3.89 -2.45
N ASP A 262 -18.03 -5.05 -1.78
CA ASP A 262 -18.85 -6.26 -1.97
C ASP A 262 -19.00 -7.04 -0.65
N ALA A 263 -19.52 -6.36 0.39
CA ALA A 263 -19.55 -6.89 1.76
C ALA A 263 -20.19 -8.30 1.84
N ARG A 264 -21.35 -8.46 1.18
CA ARG A 264 -22.11 -9.72 1.22
C ARG A 264 -21.33 -10.89 0.65
N ALA A 265 -20.59 -10.69 -0.45
CA ALA A 265 -19.80 -11.75 -1.04
C ALA A 265 -18.69 -12.19 -0.08
N TRP A 266 -17.96 -11.23 0.52
CA TRP A 266 -16.92 -11.53 1.51
C TRP A 266 -17.47 -12.18 2.79
N GLU A 267 -18.72 -11.94 3.17
CA GLU A 267 -19.34 -12.58 4.34
C GLU A 267 -19.84 -14.00 4.08
N ALA A 268 -20.39 -14.25 2.89
CA ALA A 268 -21.25 -15.41 2.65
C ALA A 268 -20.75 -16.38 1.57
N GLU A 269 -19.90 -15.95 0.65
CA GLU A 269 -19.45 -16.78 -0.48
C GLU A 269 -18.05 -17.36 -0.24
N GLY A 270 -17.62 -18.29 -1.10
CA GLY A 270 -16.28 -18.90 -1.02
C GLY A 270 -15.16 -17.89 -1.32
N ALA A 271 -14.13 -17.85 -0.47
CA ALA A 271 -13.08 -16.82 -0.54
C ALA A 271 -12.26 -16.89 -1.82
N ASN A 272 -12.10 -18.09 -2.41
CA ASN A 272 -11.40 -18.26 -3.67
C ASN A 272 -12.15 -17.61 -4.82
N GLU A 273 -13.46 -17.84 -4.92
CA GLU A 273 -14.33 -17.26 -5.94
C GLU A 273 -14.43 -15.74 -5.78
N VAL A 274 -14.63 -15.27 -4.55
CA VAL A 274 -14.74 -13.84 -4.25
C VAL A 274 -13.43 -13.11 -4.58
N CYS A 275 -12.28 -13.62 -4.11
CA CYS A 275 -10.99 -13.01 -4.41
C CYS A 275 -10.66 -13.05 -5.91
N GLY A 276 -10.97 -14.16 -6.60
CA GLY A 276 -10.80 -14.28 -8.04
C GLY A 276 -11.62 -13.25 -8.82
N ARG A 277 -12.90 -13.04 -8.46
CA ARG A 277 -13.74 -11.99 -9.04
C ARG A 277 -13.21 -10.60 -8.72
N ALA A 278 -12.83 -10.35 -7.46
CA ALA A 278 -12.35 -9.04 -7.02
C ALA A 278 -11.03 -8.64 -7.72
N ALA A 279 -10.09 -9.57 -7.92
CA ALA A 279 -8.86 -9.32 -8.67
C ALA A 279 -9.14 -8.98 -10.15
N ARG A 280 -10.07 -9.69 -10.79
CA ARG A 280 -10.51 -9.37 -12.17
C ARG A 280 -11.20 -8.00 -12.25
N ASP A 281 -11.98 -7.66 -11.24
CA ASP A 281 -12.63 -6.35 -11.12
C ASP A 281 -11.62 -5.22 -10.96
N PHE A 282 -10.61 -5.38 -10.08
CA PHE A 282 -9.51 -4.44 -9.93
C PHE A 282 -8.77 -4.23 -11.26
N ALA A 283 -8.45 -5.31 -11.97
CA ALA A 283 -7.80 -5.24 -13.28
C ALA A 283 -8.64 -4.49 -14.32
N ARG A 284 -9.95 -4.75 -14.37
CA ARG A 284 -10.89 -4.08 -15.30
C ARG A 284 -11.09 -2.61 -14.97
N ARG A 285 -11.16 -2.26 -13.69
CA ARG A 285 -11.54 -0.92 -13.22
C ARG A 285 -10.38 0.05 -13.20
N GLY A 286 -9.18 -0.38 -12.84
CA GLY A 286 -7.99 0.50 -12.78
C GLY A 286 -6.70 -0.17 -13.22
N GLY A 287 -6.53 -1.48 -12.96
CA GLY A 287 -5.27 -2.19 -13.23
C GLY A 287 -4.82 -2.16 -14.70
N PHE A 288 -5.73 -2.01 -15.66
CA PHE A 288 -5.40 -1.84 -17.08
C PHE A 288 -4.50 -0.62 -17.37
N LEU A 289 -4.52 0.41 -16.52
CA LEU A 289 -3.68 1.60 -16.66
C LEU A 289 -2.18 1.28 -16.50
N LEU A 290 -1.84 0.28 -15.68
CA LEU A 290 -0.47 -0.20 -15.53
C LEU A 290 0.07 -0.75 -16.87
N ALA A 291 -0.77 -1.46 -17.64
CA ALA A 291 -0.40 -1.96 -18.96
C ALA A 291 -0.31 -0.85 -20.02
N ARG A 292 -1.01 0.27 -19.81
CA ARG A 292 -0.91 1.49 -20.64
C ARG A 292 0.24 2.40 -20.25
N GLY A 293 1.05 2.03 -19.27
CA GLY A 293 2.21 2.79 -18.84
C GLY A 293 1.88 3.99 -17.95
N PHE A 294 0.79 3.94 -17.18
CA PHE A 294 0.49 4.93 -16.14
C PHE A 294 0.65 4.30 -14.75
N PRO A 295 1.22 5.02 -13.76
CA PRO A 295 1.21 4.56 -12.38
C PRO A 295 -0.22 4.50 -11.82
N LEU A 296 -0.48 3.48 -11.00
CA LEU A 296 -1.73 3.30 -10.28
C LEU A 296 -1.43 3.22 -8.78
N PHE A 297 -2.02 4.14 -8.01
CA PHE A 297 -1.88 4.28 -6.58
C PHE A 297 -3.13 3.74 -5.88
N LEU A 298 -3.00 2.67 -5.08
CA LEU A 298 -4.07 2.20 -4.19
C LEU A 298 -4.12 3.14 -2.98
N SER A 299 -4.69 4.34 -3.16
CA SER A 299 -4.64 5.45 -2.20
C SER A 299 -5.47 5.21 -0.94
N GLU A 300 -6.42 4.27 -1.00
CA GLU A 300 -7.14 3.80 0.17
C GLU A 300 -7.49 2.32 0.09
N PHE A 301 -7.09 1.60 1.13
CA PHE A 301 -7.52 0.25 1.45
C PHE A 301 -7.25 0.00 2.93
N GLY A 302 -8.01 -0.89 3.54
CA GLY A 302 -7.87 -1.16 4.96
C GLY A 302 -8.79 -2.27 5.43
N ALA A 303 -8.65 -2.60 6.71
CA ALA A 303 -9.41 -3.62 7.40
C ALA A 303 -9.53 -3.25 8.87
N ASP A 304 -10.62 -3.67 9.51
CA ASP A 304 -10.77 -3.58 10.96
C ASP A 304 -9.61 -4.29 11.67
N SER A 305 -8.75 -3.49 12.29
CA SER A 305 -7.52 -3.95 12.91
C SER A 305 -7.74 -4.65 14.25
N ARG A 306 -8.99 -4.78 14.73
CA ARG A 306 -9.34 -5.58 15.91
C ARG A 306 -9.39 -7.08 15.60
N GLY A 307 -9.51 -7.45 14.32
CA GLY A 307 -9.49 -8.85 13.86
C GLY A 307 -10.80 -9.62 14.04
N GLY A 308 -11.87 -8.96 14.49
CA GLY A 308 -13.18 -9.58 14.69
C GLY A 308 -14.12 -9.52 13.48
N ASP A 309 -13.74 -8.82 12.42
CA ASP A 309 -14.58 -8.58 11.25
C ASP A 309 -14.29 -9.60 10.14
N ARG A 310 -15.29 -10.44 9.83
CA ARG A 310 -15.12 -11.56 8.90
C ARG A 310 -14.83 -11.11 7.47
N LYS A 311 -15.55 -10.10 6.95
CA LYS A 311 -15.37 -9.64 5.57
C LYS A 311 -13.99 -9.01 5.38
N ASP A 312 -13.53 -8.23 6.36
CA ASP A 312 -12.25 -7.55 6.32
C ASP A 312 -11.11 -8.55 6.42
N ASN A 313 -11.23 -9.53 7.33
CA ASN A 313 -10.25 -10.59 7.49
C ASN A 313 -10.05 -11.36 6.19
N ARG A 314 -11.13 -11.67 5.44
CA ARG A 314 -11.06 -12.40 4.16
C ARG A 314 -10.60 -11.55 2.99
N TYR A 315 -10.99 -10.29 2.98
CA TYR A 315 -10.61 -9.31 1.98
C TYR A 315 -9.11 -8.98 2.03
N PHE A 316 -8.56 -8.76 3.22
CA PHE A 316 -7.27 -8.12 3.38
C PHE A 316 -6.08 -8.91 2.79
N PRO A 317 -5.99 -10.24 2.96
CA PRO A 317 -4.98 -11.05 2.25
C PRO A 317 -5.16 -11.01 0.72
N CYS A 318 -6.41 -10.99 0.22
CA CYS A 318 -6.64 -10.85 -1.22
C CYS A 318 -6.10 -9.51 -1.75
N ALA A 319 -6.36 -8.42 -1.03
CA ALA A 319 -5.83 -7.11 -1.37
C ALA A 319 -4.30 -7.07 -1.37
N ALA A 320 -3.67 -7.68 -0.36
CA ALA A 320 -2.22 -7.81 -0.27
C ALA A 320 -1.64 -8.62 -1.44
N ALA A 321 -2.30 -9.70 -1.87
CA ALA A 321 -1.88 -10.53 -3.00
C ALA A 321 -1.91 -9.76 -4.33
N VAL A 322 -2.98 -9.02 -4.60
CA VAL A 322 -3.11 -8.15 -5.78
C VAL A 322 -2.08 -7.02 -5.72
N GLY A 323 -1.89 -6.44 -4.53
CA GLY A 323 -0.88 -5.42 -4.27
C GLY A 323 0.55 -5.89 -4.58
N ALA A 324 0.88 -7.12 -4.20
CA ALA A 324 2.17 -7.76 -4.47
C ALA A 324 2.35 -8.13 -5.95
N GLU A 325 1.34 -8.76 -6.55
CA GLU A 325 1.35 -9.20 -7.96
C GLU A 325 1.64 -8.05 -8.91
N HIS A 326 0.93 -6.94 -8.71
CA HIS A 326 1.15 -5.75 -9.51
C HIS A 326 2.28 -4.89 -8.98
N ASP A 327 2.71 -5.04 -7.73
CA ASP A 327 3.67 -4.15 -7.08
C ASP A 327 3.22 -2.68 -7.20
N VAL A 328 1.96 -2.39 -6.88
CA VAL A 328 1.37 -1.03 -6.93
C VAL A 328 1.81 -0.18 -5.75
N ASP A 329 1.86 1.13 -5.94
CA ASP A 329 2.01 2.10 -4.86
C ASP A 329 0.72 2.10 -4.01
N TRP A 330 0.80 2.38 -2.71
CA TRP A 330 -0.36 2.26 -1.82
C TRP A 330 -0.34 3.18 -0.61
N ALA A 331 -1.52 3.48 -0.06
CA ALA A 331 -1.72 4.18 1.19
C ALA A 331 -2.78 3.47 2.06
N TYR A 332 -2.37 3.01 3.25
CA TYR A 332 -3.27 2.30 4.16
C TYR A 332 -4.22 3.29 4.85
N TRP A 333 -5.51 2.99 4.86
CA TRP A 333 -6.49 3.68 5.68
C TRP A 333 -6.67 2.93 7.01
N ALA A 334 -6.21 3.46 8.14
CA ALA A 334 -5.59 4.79 8.32
C ALA A 334 -4.60 4.86 9.50
N LEU A 335 -3.94 6.00 9.71
CA LEU A 335 -2.97 6.18 10.79
C LEU A 335 -3.65 6.28 12.16
N GLN A 336 -4.71 7.09 12.23
CA GLN A 336 -5.37 7.50 13.46
C GLN A 336 -5.99 6.32 14.20
N GLY A 337 -5.78 6.27 15.52
CA GLY A 337 -6.52 5.37 16.38
C GLY A 337 -7.78 5.99 16.98
N SER A 338 -7.89 7.32 16.96
CA SER A 338 -9.06 8.05 17.46
C SER A 338 -9.19 9.42 16.81
N TYR A 339 -10.41 9.97 16.83
CA TYR A 339 -10.72 11.31 16.34
C TYR A 339 -10.85 12.32 17.47
N ALA A 340 -10.37 13.54 17.27
CA ALA A 340 -10.63 14.68 18.14
C ALA A 340 -12.15 14.93 18.22
N LEU A 341 -12.80 14.97 17.05
CA LEU A 341 -14.26 15.02 16.92
C LEU A 341 -14.67 14.37 15.59
N ARG A 342 -15.60 13.42 15.66
CA ARG A 342 -16.23 12.83 14.47
C ARG A 342 -17.72 12.70 14.70
N GLN A 343 -18.51 13.37 13.87
CA GLN A 343 -19.98 13.33 13.92
C GLN A 343 -20.53 13.64 15.34
N GLY A 344 -19.97 14.66 15.99
CA GLY A 344 -20.37 15.06 17.35
C GLY A 344 -19.83 14.19 18.49
N VAL A 345 -19.06 13.13 18.21
CA VAL A 345 -18.46 12.27 19.23
C VAL A 345 -16.97 12.59 19.38
N ALA A 346 -16.59 13.10 20.55
CA ALA A 346 -15.19 13.33 20.88
C ALA A 346 -14.47 12.02 21.22
N GLY A 347 -13.25 11.82 20.72
CA GLY A 347 -12.48 10.61 20.98
C GLY A 347 -13.07 9.35 20.37
N MET A 348 -13.83 9.44 19.27
CA MET A 348 -14.37 8.25 18.59
C MET A 348 -13.22 7.32 18.20
N ASP A 349 -13.35 6.01 18.50
CA ASP A 349 -12.34 5.00 18.15
C ASP A 349 -12.32 4.74 16.65
N GLU A 350 -11.13 4.77 16.03
CA GLU A 350 -10.93 4.37 14.65
C GLU A 350 -10.37 2.95 14.61
N VAL A 351 -11.25 2.01 14.24
CA VAL A 351 -10.94 0.58 14.30
C VAL A 351 -10.10 0.10 13.12
N TYR A 352 -10.05 0.87 12.02
CA TYR A 352 -9.12 0.66 10.90
C TYR A 352 -7.74 1.28 11.18
N GLY A 353 -7.58 1.94 12.33
CA GLY A 353 -6.36 2.65 12.72
C GLY A 353 -5.16 1.73 12.92
N VAL A 354 -4.04 2.09 12.31
CA VAL A 354 -2.72 1.51 12.57
C VAL A 354 -2.32 1.70 14.03
N LEU A 355 -2.55 2.90 14.56
CA LEU A 355 -2.28 3.23 15.95
C LEU A 355 -3.48 2.90 16.83
N ASP A 356 -3.20 2.61 18.10
CA ASP A 356 -4.23 2.42 19.09
C ASP A 356 -4.94 3.74 19.43
N TRP A 357 -6.07 3.65 20.13
CA TRP A 357 -6.88 4.81 20.51
C TRP A 357 -6.07 5.94 21.19
N SER A 358 -5.02 5.58 21.93
CA SER A 358 -4.15 6.50 22.67
C SER A 358 -3.01 7.11 21.84
N TRP A 359 -2.87 6.68 20.59
CA TRP A 359 -1.78 7.03 19.69
C TRP A 359 -0.39 6.64 20.22
N SER A 360 -0.29 5.69 21.15
CA SER A 360 0.99 5.41 21.83
C SER A 360 1.76 4.22 21.24
N LYS A 361 1.08 3.36 20.49
CA LYS A 361 1.63 2.13 19.92
C LYS A 361 0.75 1.62 18.76
N PRO A 362 1.24 0.67 17.96
CA PRO A 362 0.40 -0.03 17.00
C PRO A 362 -0.79 -0.72 17.68
N ARG A 363 -1.99 -0.58 17.11
CA ARG A 363 -3.22 -1.22 17.60
C ARG A 363 -3.11 -2.72 17.59
N ASN A 364 -2.60 -3.26 16.48
CA ASN A 364 -2.46 -4.69 16.28
C ASN A 364 -1.08 -4.99 15.69
N ALA A 365 -0.28 -5.71 16.47
CA ALA A 365 1.07 -6.10 16.09
C ALA A 365 1.12 -7.03 14.88
N THR A 366 -0.02 -7.61 14.46
CA THR A 366 -0.08 -8.56 13.35
C THR A 366 -0.60 -7.96 12.05
N VAL A 367 -1.35 -6.85 12.06
CA VAL A 367 -1.95 -6.28 10.83
C VAL A 367 -0.90 -5.68 9.92
N LEU A 368 -0.03 -4.82 10.47
CA LEU A 368 1.03 -4.19 9.69
C LEU A 368 2.02 -5.19 9.06
N PRO A 369 2.53 -6.22 9.79
CA PRO A 369 3.38 -7.24 9.19
C PRO A 369 2.81 -7.87 7.91
N ARG A 370 1.48 -8.02 7.77
CA ARG A 370 0.85 -8.64 6.59
C ARG A 370 1.12 -7.86 5.30
N ILE A 371 1.29 -6.54 5.39
CA ILE A 371 1.54 -5.68 4.24
C ILE A 371 2.94 -5.07 4.25
N GLN A 372 3.78 -5.39 5.26
CA GLN A 372 5.12 -4.85 5.37
C GLN A 372 6.03 -5.28 4.22
N ALA A 373 5.85 -6.50 3.70
CA ALA A 373 6.55 -6.95 2.49
C ALA A 373 6.23 -6.08 1.25
N LEU A 374 5.07 -5.42 1.23
CA LEU A 374 4.67 -4.51 0.16
C LEU A 374 5.31 -3.12 0.30
N GLN A 375 6.01 -2.80 1.40
CA GLN A 375 6.71 -1.52 1.55
C GLN A 375 7.97 -1.45 0.67
N ARG A 376 8.57 -2.61 0.34
CA ARG A 376 9.75 -2.68 -0.52
C ARG A 376 9.32 -2.77 -1.99
N PRO A 377 9.92 -2.01 -2.90
CA PRO A 377 9.76 -2.27 -4.33
C PRO A 377 10.27 -3.67 -4.68
N LEU A 378 9.48 -4.44 -5.42
CA LEU A 378 9.82 -5.77 -5.92
C LEU A 378 10.44 -5.69 -7.33
N GLN A 379 10.07 -4.67 -8.10
CA GLN A 379 10.58 -4.46 -9.45
C GLN A 379 10.61 -2.98 -9.85
N GLY A 380 11.08 -2.69 -11.06
CA GLY A 380 11.06 -1.37 -11.68
C GLY A 380 12.44 -0.75 -11.91
N PRO A 381 12.49 0.44 -12.54
CA PRO A 381 13.72 1.18 -12.82
C PRO A 381 14.60 1.34 -11.57
N GLY A 382 15.91 1.16 -11.71
CA GLY A 382 16.85 1.19 -10.58
C GLY A 382 16.93 -0.09 -9.74
N TYR A 383 16.00 -1.04 -9.92
CA TYR A 383 15.94 -2.27 -9.12
C TYR A 383 16.11 -3.57 -9.92
N GLY A 384 16.64 -3.50 -11.14
CA GLY A 384 17.04 -4.64 -11.97
C GLY A 384 18.33 -5.33 -11.50
N GLU A 385 18.42 -5.63 -10.21
CA GLU A 385 19.62 -6.20 -9.57
C GLU A 385 19.82 -7.70 -9.89
N ALA A 386 18.76 -8.36 -10.34
CA ALA A 386 18.73 -9.73 -10.86
C ALA A 386 17.79 -9.82 -12.06
N LEU A 387 17.94 -10.85 -12.88
CA LEU A 387 16.92 -11.20 -13.89
C LEU A 387 15.55 -11.40 -13.21
N PRO A 388 14.41 -11.20 -13.89
CA PRO A 388 13.09 -11.45 -13.31
C PRO A 388 12.94 -12.89 -12.79
N TYR A 389 12.49 -13.05 -11.56
CA TYR A 389 12.24 -14.34 -10.91
C TYR A 389 10.94 -14.32 -10.11
N THR A 390 10.46 -15.50 -9.77
CA THR A 390 9.26 -15.72 -8.97
C THR A 390 9.59 -15.77 -7.49
N VAL A 391 8.78 -15.10 -6.69
CA VAL A 391 8.70 -15.18 -5.23
C VAL A 391 7.38 -15.86 -4.88
N LEU A 392 7.40 -16.82 -3.96
CA LEU A 392 6.16 -17.37 -3.37
C LEU A 392 5.79 -16.53 -2.14
N PHE A 393 4.83 -15.63 -2.32
CA PHE A 393 4.34 -14.70 -1.30
C PHE A 393 3.10 -15.29 -0.62
N HIS A 394 3.08 -15.30 0.71
CA HIS A 394 1.97 -15.78 1.53
C HIS A 394 1.20 -14.56 2.12
N PRO A 395 0.10 -14.12 1.47
CA PRO A 395 -0.53 -12.82 1.70
C PRO A 395 -1.17 -12.68 3.08
N LEU A 396 -1.64 -13.77 3.69
CA LEU A 396 -2.20 -13.74 5.05
C LEU A 396 -1.15 -13.31 6.09
N THR A 397 0.13 -13.63 5.86
CA THR A 397 1.22 -13.34 6.80
C THR A 397 2.12 -12.19 6.38
N GLY A 398 2.12 -11.82 5.10
CA GLY A 398 3.11 -10.88 4.56
C GLY A 398 4.52 -11.45 4.45
N LEU A 399 4.68 -12.78 4.55
CA LEU A 399 5.96 -13.48 4.47
C LEU A 399 6.09 -14.20 3.12
N CYS A 400 7.31 -14.66 2.81
CA CYS A 400 7.59 -15.42 1.60
C CYS A 400 8.19 -16.78 1.94
N ALA A 401 8.09 -17.72 1.00
CA ALA A 401 8.81 -18.98 1.10
C ALA A 401 10.33 -18.73 1.07
N VAL A 402 11.02 -19.27 2.07
CA VAL A 402 12.47 -19.23 2.21
C VAL A 402 12.96 -20.63 2.55
N ARG A 403 14.11 -21.03 2.02
CA ARG A 403 14.75 -22.29 2.45
C ARG A 403 15.31 -22.17 3.86
N ARG A 404 15.29 -23.24 4.64
CA ARG A 404 16.01 -23.36 5.92
C ARG A 404 16.66 -24.75 6.02
N GLY A 405 17.73 -24.87 6.78
CA GLY A 405 18.49 -26.13 6.92
C GLY A 405 19.76 -26.20 6.07
N ASP A 406 20.40 -27.38 6.09
CA ASP A 406 21.66 -27.69 5.41
C ASP A 406 21.45 -28.44 4.07
N ALA A 407 22.54 -28.97 3.50
CA ALA A 407 22.55 -29.71 2.22
C ALA A 407 21.54 -30.85 2.13
N VAL A 408 21.21 -31.47 3.27
CA VAL A 408 20.55 -32.78 3.34
C VAL A 408 19.10 -32.62 3.83
N THR A 409 18.83 -31.63 4.68
CA THR A 409 17.50 -31.41 5.27
C THR A 409 16.89 -30.06 4.90
N THR A 410 17.15 -29.57 3.68
CA THR A 410 16.58 -28.29 3.25
C THR A 410 15.04 -28.35 3.23
N THR A 411 14.39 -27.60 4.12
CA THR A 411 12.94 -27.41 4.18
C THR A 411 12.57 -26.01 3.68
N LEU A 412 11.30 -25.82 3.32
CA LEU A 412 10.73 -24.50 3.11
C LEU A 412 9.96 -24.03 4.34
N GLU A 413 10.15 -22.76 4.67
CA GLU A 413 9.46 -22.08 5.75
C GLU A 413 9.04 -20.68 5.30
N LEU A 414 8.12 -20.07 6.02
CA LEU A 414 7.82 -18.64 5.89
C LEU A 414 8.93 -17.81 6.54
N GLY A 415 9.38 -16.78 5.83
CA GLY A 415 10.35 -15.82 6.32
C GLY A 415 10.30 -14.49 5.57
N PRO A 416 11.16 -13.54 5.95
CA PRO A 416 11.24 -12.24 5.30
C PRO A 416 11.45 -12.35 3.79
N CYS A 417 10.70 -11.59 3.00
CA CYS A 417 10.75 -11.67 1.53
C CYS A 417 12.08 -11.22 0.91
N ASN A 418 12.96 -10.54 1.66
CA ASN A 418 14.32 -10.26 1.22
C ASN A 418 15.28 -11.46 1.36
N GLU A 419 14.86 -12.55 2.01
CA GLU A 419 15.61 -13.80 2.16
C GLU A 419 15.15 -14.91 1.19
N THR A 420 14.15 -14.62 0.36
CA THR A 420 13.59 -15.58 -0.59
C THR A 420 14.59 -15.98 -1.67
N ASP A 421 14.48 -17.23 -2.10
CA ASP A 421 15.25 -17.77 -3.22
C ASP A 421 14.65 -17.31 -4.56
N ALA A 422 15.45 -17.35 -5.63
CA ALA A 422 14.95 -17.08 -6.97
C ALA A 422 14.28 -18.32 -7.57
N TRP A 423 12.95 -18.32 -7.64
CA TRP A 423 12.20 -19.38 -8.30
C TRP A 423 11.95 -19.07 -9.77
N ALA A 424 11.80 -20.12 -10.56
CA ALA A 424 11.25 -20.08 -11.90
C ALA A 424 9.95 -20.89 -11.89
N TYR A 425 8.90 -20.31 -12.46
CA TYR A 425 7.64 -20.99 -12.74
C TYR A 425 7.17 -20.54 -14.13
N ALA A 426 7.07 -21.49 -15.06
CA ALA A 426 6.57 -21.22 -16.39
C ALA A 426 5.80 -22.44 -16.94
N PRO A 427 4.61 -22.24 -17.54
CA PRO A 427 4.00 -23.24 -18.40
C PRO A 427 4.92 -23.52 -19.61
N PRO A 428 4.97 -24.75 -20.14
CA PRO A 428 4.07 -25.87 -19.87
C PRO A 428 4.52 -26.83 -18.76
N SER A 429 5.78 -26.73 -18.28
CA SER A 429 6.31 -27.66 -17.27
C SER A 429 5.67 -27.48 -15.90
N SER A 430 5.18 -26.27 -15.59
CA SER A 430 4.46 -25.97 -14.33
C SER A 430 5.25 -26.40 -13.08
N THR A 431 6.58 -26.40 -13.19
CA THR A 431 7.50 -26.83 -12.14
C THR A 431 8.04 -25.59 -11.44
N LEU A 432 8.13 -25.65 -10.11
CA LEU A 432 8.78 -24.61 -9.30
C LEU A 432 10.25 -24.99 -9.09
N VAL A 433 11.15 -24.28 -9.77
CA VAL A 433 12.58 -24.62 -9.85
C VAL A 433 13.43 -23.48 -9.32
N LEU A 434 14.53 -23.77 -8.60
CA LEU A 434 15.50 -22.74 -8.23
C LEU A 434 16.31 -22.30 -9.45
N ARG A 435 16.27 -21.00 -9.78
CA ARG A 435 16.94 -20.44 -10.97
C ARG A 435 18.46 -20.38 -10.85
N ASP A 436 18.98 -20.13 -9.65
CA ASP A 436 20.41 -19.86 -9.42
C ASP A 436 21.23 -21.13 -9.13
N ALA A 437 20.67 -22.33 -9.30
CA ALA A 437 21.43 -23.58 -9.17
C ALA A 437 22.29 -23.84 -10.42
N ALA A 438 23.38 -23.07 -10.55
CA ALA A 438 24.39 -23.33 -11.57
C ALA A 438 25.10 -24.67 -11.29
N ALA A 439 24.89 -25.64 -12.17
CA ALA A 439 25.52 -26.97 -12.29
C ALA A 439 24.80 -28.15 -11.59
N ALA A 440 24.44 -29.15 -12.41
CA ALA A 440 23.85 -30.46 -12.11
C ALA A 440 22.43 -30.46 -11.49
N GLY A 441 21.40 -30.53 -12.35
CA GLY A 441 20.00 -30.83 -11.98
C GLY A 441 19.39 -29.82 -11.01
N LEU A 442 18.69 -28.81 -11.53
CA LEU A 442 18.08 -27.78 -10.68
C LEU A 442 17.07 -28.43 -9.71
N PRO A 443 17.19 -28.23 -8.39
CA PRO A 443 16.23 -28.80 -7.45
C PRO A 443 14.84 -28.20 -7.68
N CYS A 444 13.85 -29.08 -7.82
CA CYS A 444 12.45 -28.73 -7.98
C CYS A 444 11.70 -28.92 -6.66
N LEU A 445 10.71 -28.06 -6.43
CA LEU A 445 9.77 -28.25 -5.34
C LEU A 445 8.89 -29.45 -5.62
N ARG A 446 8.76 -30.34 -4.63
CA ARG A 446 7.95 -31.55 -4.70
C ARG A 446 7.14 -31.74 -3.42
N ALA A 447 5.89 -32.17 -3.58
CA ALA A 447 5.02 -32.59 -2.50
C ALA A 447 5.40 -34.00 -2.01
N GLU A 448 5.34 -34.23 -0.69
CA GLU A 448 5.65 -35.54 -0.08
C GLU A 448 4.41 -36.24 0.50
N GLY A 449 3.24 -35.61 0.38
CA GLY A 449 1.97 -36.13 0.90
C GLY A 449 1.36 -35.24 1.98
N ARG A 450 0.19 -35.64 2.48
CA ARG A 450 -0.58 -34.88 3.48
C ARG A 450 0.21 -34.64 4.77
N GLY A 451 0.24 -33.38 5.21
CA GLY A 451 0.92 -32.93 6.42
C GLY A 451 2.45 -33.02 6.35
N GLN A 452 3.01 -33.38 5.20
CA GLN A 452 4.46 -33.51 5.04
C GLN A 452 5.07 -32.19 4.53
N PRO A 453 6.30 -31.85 4.97
CA PRO A 453 7.03 -30.71 4.43
C PRO A 453 7.22 -30.82 2.92
N ALA A 454 7.01 -29.72 2.20
CA ALA A 454 7.39 -29.65 0.79
C ALA A 454 8.92 -29.65 0.67
N ARG A 455 9.47 -30.49 -0.21
CA ARG A 455 10.93 -30.72 -0.31
C ARG A 455 11.49 -30.31 -1.65
N LEU A 456 12.78 -30.01 -1.64
CA LEU A 456 13.58 -29.76 -2.83
C LEU A 456 14.34 -31.04 -3.22
N GLY A 457 14.20 -31.47 -4.46
CA GLY A 457 14.91 -32.65 -4.98
C GLY A 457 15.47 -32.43 -6.39
N THR A 458 16.67 -32.95 -6.65
CA THR A 458 17.36 -32.85 -7.95
C THR A 458 16.87 -33.89 -8.96
N ASN A 459 16.39 -35.05 -8.50
CA ASN A 459 15.77 -36.11 -9.31
C ASN A 459 14.23 -36.01 -9.33
N ALA A 460 13.69 -34.92 -8.77
CA ALA A 460 12.27 -34.76 -8.47
C ALA A 460 11.50 -33.99 -9.54
N CYS A 461 12.14 -33.57 -10.63
CA CYS A 461 11.52 -32.71 -11.63
C CYS A 461 10.78 -33.53 -12.69
N GLY A 462 9.45 -33.38 -12.78
CA GLY A 462 8.64 -33.94 -13.86
C GLY A 462 7.75 -35.12 -13.48
N ASP A 463 7.67 -35.46 -12.18
CA ASP A 463 6.63 -36.34 -11.67
C ASP A 463 5.33 -35.55 -11.34
N PRO A 464 4.19 -36.23 -11.11
CA PRO A 464 2.94 -35.54 -10.77
C PRO A 464 3.03 -34.67 -9.51
N LEU A 465 3.87 -35.04 -8.53
CA LEU A 465 4.03 -34.34 -7.25
C LEU A 465 4.99 -33.14 -7.32
N SER A 466 5.60 -32.89 -8.47
CA SER A 466 6.43 -31.72 -8.77
C SER A 466 5.82 -30.83 -9.86
N THR A 467 4.64 -31.19 -10.36
CA THR A 467 3.90 -30.45 -11.38
C THR A 467 2.79 -29.64 -10.70
N TRP A 468 3.05 -28.35 -10.50
CA TRP A 468 2.21 -27.43 -9.72
C TRP A 468 1.28 -26.61 -10.61
N SER A 469 -0.01 -26.74 -10.41
CA SER A 469 -1.04 -25.89 -10.99
C SER A 469 -1.41 -24.74 -10.04
N LEU A 470 -1.81 -23.60 -10.60
CA LEU A 470 -2.47 -22.54 -9.84
C LEU A 470 -3.97 -22.82 -9.86
N ALA A 471 -4.43 -23.61 -8.90
CA ALA A 471 -5.81 -24.05 -8.81
C ALA A 471 -6.74 -22.96 -8.24
N THR A 472 -8.05 -23.17 -8.41
CA THR A 472 -9.16 -22.31 -7.95
C THR A 472 -9.20 -20.91 -8.59
N ASP A 473 -10.32 -20.22 -8.43
CA ASP A 473 -10.56 -18.90 -9.03
C ASP A 473 -9.60 -17.80 -8.57
N SER A 474 -9.03 -17.92 -7.37
CA SER A 474 -8.03 -16.99 -6.82
C SER A 474 -6.65 -17.16 -7.46
N ALA A 475 -6.38 -18.31 -8.10
CA ALA A 475 -5.08 -18.74 -8.59
C ALA A 475 -3.97 -18.73 -7.52
N MET A 476 -4.34 -18.84 -6.23
CA MET A 476 -3.39 -18.84 -5.10
C MET A 476 -3.19 -20.22 -4.48
N HIS A 477 -3.98 -21.21 -4.87
CA HIS A 477 -3.71 -22.60 -4.50
C HIS A 477 -2.63 -23.18 -5.42
N VAL A 478 -1.40 -23.21 -4.93
CA VAL A 478 -0.28 -23.88 -5.61
C VAL A 478 -0.39 -25.37 -5.33
N ALA A 479 -0.89 -26.14 -6.31
CA ALA A 479 -1.43 -27.47 -6.09
C ALA A 479 -0.88 -28.55 -7.03
N VAL A 480 -0.71 -29.77 -6.52
CA VAL A 480 -0.35 -30.97 -7.28
C VAL A 480 -1.49 -31.99 -7.29
N ASP A 481 -1.58 -32.78 -8.36
CA ASP A 481 -2.47 -33.94 -8.40
C ASP A 481 -1.80 -35.14 -7.73
N ALA A 482 -2.33 -35.52 -6.56
CA ALA A 482 -1.87 -36.67 -5.79
C ALA A 482 -2.87 -37.84 -5.82
N ALA A 483 -3.95 -37.73 -6.61
CA ALA A 483 -5.03 -38.71 -6.66
C ALA A 483 -4.54 -40.06 -7.17
N ALA A 484 -3.80 -40.05 -8.28
CA ALA A 484 -3.26 -41.24 -8.92
C ALA A 484 -2.24 -42.02 -8.06
N LEU A 485 -1.68 -41.39 -7.02
CA LEU A 485 -0.66 -41.95 -6.15
C LEU A 485 -1.21 -42.38 -4.77
N GLY A 486 -2.51 -42.21 -4.51
CA GLY A 486 -3.13 -42.54 -3.22
C GLY A 486 -2.68 -41.65 -2.05
N LEU A 487 -1.98 -40.55 -2.34
CA LEU A 487 -1.42 -39.62 -1.34
C LEU A 487 -2.33 -38.40 -1.07
N GLY A 488 -3.37 -38.22 -1.88
CA GLY A 488 -4.37 -37.15 -1.73
C GLY A 488 -5.58 -37.50 -0.84
N GLY A 489 -5.53 -38.61 -0.09
CA GLY A 489 -6.67 -39.14 0.66
C GLY A 489 -7.12 -38.28 1.86
N GLY A 490 -8.38 -37.83 1.81
CA GLY A 490 -9.15 -37.27 2.92
C GLY A 490 -10.64 -37.44 2.66
N GLU A 491 -11.44 -37.67 3.71
CA GLU A 491 -12.90 -37.90 3.63
C GLU A 491 -13.69 -36.71 3.03
N ASP A 492 -13.05 -35.53 2.89
CA ASP A 492 -13.70 -34.26 2.52
C ASP A 492 -13.60 -33.88 1.02
N GLY A 493 -13.70 -34.86 0.10
CA GLY A 493 -14.07 -34.58 -1.30
C GLY A 493 -13.13 -33.69 -2.14
N GLY A 494 -11.90 -33.41 -1.69
CA GLY A 494 -10.91 -32.51 -2.30
C GLY A 494 -10.19 -33.05 -3.54
N GLY A 495 -10.88 -33.80 -4.41
CA GLY A 495 -10.41 -34.21 -5.74
C GLY A 495 -9.09 -34.99 -5.83
N GLY A 496 -8.45 -35.32 -4.71
CA GLY A 496 -7.09 -35.86 -4.62
C GLY A 496 -5.96 -34.84 -4.82
N MET A 497 -6.26 -33.53 -4.79
CA MET A 497 -5.25 -32.46 -4.93
C MET A 497 -4.61 -32.11 -3.59
N LEU A 498 -3.29 -31.87 -3.59
CA LEU A 498 -2.56 -31.31 -2.45
C LEU A 498 -2.08 -29.90 -2.76
N CYS A 499 -2.38 -28.95 -1.89
CA CYS A 499 -1.97 -27.55 -1.96
C CYS A 499 -0.81 -27.28 -1.01
N LEU A 500 0.05 -26.32 -1.36
CA LEU A 500 0.95 -25.70 -0.37
C LEU A 500 0.12 -25.10 0.75
N ASP A 501 0.58 -25.30 1.98
CA ASP A 501 -0.10 -24.89 3.20
C ASP A 501 0.92 -24.46 4.25
N VAL A 502 0.51 -23.57 5.14
CA VAL A 502 1.28 -23.24 6.34
C VAL A 502 1.03 -24.31 7.39
N GLY A 503 2.12 -24.94 7.85
CA GLY A 503 2.08 -25.96 8.89
C GLY A 503 1.46 -25.43 10.20
N THR A 504 1.06 -26.36 11.07
CA THR A 504 0.44 -26.05 12.36
C THR A 504 1.38 -25.28 13.31
N ASP A 505 2.68 -25.25 13.02
CA ASP A 505 3.67 -24.42 13.71
C ASP A 505 3.64 -22.94 13.27
N GLY A 506 2.82 -22.59 12.28
CA GLY A 506 2.69 -21.24 11.72
C GLY A 506 3.86 -20.81 10.86
N ARG A 507 4.78 -21.73 10.52
CA ARG A 507 6.06 -21.39 9.87
C ARG A 507 6.47 -22.36 8.77
N SER A 508 6.36 -23.65 8.96
CA SER A 508 6.74 -24.65 7.97
C SER A 508 5.83 -24.57 6.74
N ILE A 509 6.38 -24.82 5.55
CA ILE A 509 5.56 -24.99 4.33
C ILE A 509 5.39 -26.49 4.09
N VAL A 510 4.15 -26.95 4.21
CA VAL A 510 3.74 -28.35 4.06
C VAL A 510 2.78 -28.50 2.89
N THR A 511 2.38 -29.73 2.60
CA THR A 511 1.29 -30.01 1.65
C THR A 511 0.09 -30.65 2.32
N ASN A 512 -1.11 -30.11 2.10
CA ASN A 512 -2.37 -30.63 2.63
C ASN A 512 -3.44 -30.71 1.53
N PRO A 513 -4.52 -31.48 1.73
CA PRO A 513 -5.67 -31.41 0.84
C PRO A 513 -6.10 -29.96 0.64
N CYS A 514 -6.30 -29.58 -0.62
CA CYS A 514 -6.70 -28.21 -0.95
C CYS A 514 -8.04 -27.86 -0.28
N ALA A 515 -8.04 -26.78 0.49
CA ALA A 515 -9.19 -26.29 1.21
C ALA A 515 -10.17 -25.58 0.27
N CYS A 516 -11.45 -25.59 0.63
CA CYS A 516 -12.48 -24.73 0.03
C CYS A 516 -12.55 -24.79 -1.52
N GLN A 517 -12.40 -25.99 -2.08
CA GLN A 517 -12.50 -26.22 -3.53
C GLN A 517 -13.94 -26.17 -4.06
N ARG A 518 -14.93 -26.35 -3.18
CA ARG A 518 -16.35 -26.20 -3.45
C ARG A 518 -16.80 -25.00 -2.62
N GLY A 519 -17.44 -24.00 -3.24
CA GLY A 519 -17.74 -22.66 -2.69
C GLY A 519 -18.62 -22.57 -1.43
N ASP A 520 -18.28 -23.32 -0.40
CA ASP A 520 -18.77 -23.17 0.96
C ASP A 520 -18.19 -21.88 1.56
N GLY A 521 -19.05 -20.92 1.84
CA GLY A 521 -18.66 -19.66 2.44
C GLY A 521 -18.11 -19.77 3.86
N ALA A 522 -18.36 -20.89 4.57
CA ALA A 522 -17.83 -21.14 5.91
C ALA A 522 -16.37 -21.59 5.91
N CYS A 523 -15.85 -22.04 4.76
CA CYS A 523 -14.49 -22.53 4.63
C CYS A 523 -13.47 -21.39 4.44
N ASP A 524 -12.31 -21.52 5.10
CA ASP A 524 -11.20 -20.58 5.05
C ASP A 524 -9.98 -21.20 4.30
N PRO A 525 -9.63 -20.70 3.09
CA PRO A 525 -8.49 -21.17 2.32
C PRO A 525 -7.20 -20.34 2.54
N GLU A 526 -7.23 -19.29 3.38
CA GLU A 526 -6.19 -18.26 3.37
C GLU A 526 -4.81 -18.76 3.81
N GLY A 527 -4.75 -19.79 4.66
CA GLY A 527 -3.49 -20.46 5.04
C GLY A 527 -2.83 -21.25 3.90
N GLN A 528 -3.57 -21.54 2.84
CA GLN A 528 -3.08 -22.22 1.63
C GLN A 528 -2.85 -21.27 0.45
N TRP A 529 -3.01 -19.97 0.65
CA TRP A 529 -2.79 -18.99 -0.40
C TRP A 529 -1.31 -18.67 -0.57
N PHE A 530 -0.75 -19.01 -1.72
CA PHE A 530 0.58 -18.61 -2.14
C PHE A 530 0.49 -17.92 -3.50
N LYS A 531 0.78 -16.61 -3.52
CA LYS A 531 0.83 -15.81 -4.74
C LYS A 531 2.22 -15.87 -5.35
N LEU A 532 2.30 -16.21 -6.64
CA LEU A 532 3.54 -16.11 -7.40
C LEU A 532 3.73 -14.67 -7.85
N VAL A 533 4.76 -14.02 -7.31
CA VAL A 533 5.04 -12.59 -7.51
C VAL A 533 6.36 -12.41 -8.23
N THR A 534 6.40 -11.50 -9.22
CA THR A 534 7.64 -11.21 -9.95
C THR A 534 8.52 -10.23 -9.16
N SER A 535 9.80 -10.56 -9.03
CA SER A 535 10.83 -9.70 -8.44
C SER A 535 12.04 -9.60 -9.37
N THR A 536 12.72 -8.45 -9.30
CA THR A 536 14.03 -8.21 -9.94
C THR A 536 15.09 -7.78 -8.93
N ARG A 537 14.74 -7.78 -7.63
CA ARG A 537 15.65 -7.42 -6.54
C ARG A 537 16.77 -8.46 -6.38
N ARG A 538 17.85 -8.06 -5.72
CA ARG A 538 18.93 -8.96 -5.35
C ARG A 538 18.38 -10.13 -4.53
N VAL A 539 18.72 -11.33 -4.98
CA VAL A 539 18.44 -12.60 -4.32
C VAL A 539 19.39 -12.77 -3.12
N ALA A 540 18.91 -13.34 -2.02
CA ALA A 540 19.76 -13.65 -0.89
C ALA A 540 20.84 -14.68 -1.30
N ARG A 541 22.10 -14.23 -1.42
CA ARG A 541 23.22 -15.13 -1.66
C ARG A 541 23.43 -16.01 -0.45
N ARG A 542 23.18 -17.31 -0.59
CA ARG A 542 23.63 -18.32 0.38
C ARG A 542 25.03 -18.78 -0.01
N PRO A 543 25.96 -18.98 0.95
CA PRO A 543 27.28 -19.49 0.65
C PRO A 543 27.18 -20.79 -0.15
N ALA A 544 27.99 -20.91 -1.19
CA ALA A 544 28.15 -22.11 -2.01
C ALA A 544 28.91 -23.22 -1.26
N THR A 545 28.56 -23.49 0.01
CA THR A 545 29.06 -24.66 0.74
C THR A 545 28.22 -25.91 0.43
N LEU A 546 27.56 -25.93 -0.72
CA LEU A 546 26.56 -26.92 -1.13
C LEU A 546 26.72 -27.29 -2.61
N ALA A 547 27.94 -27.67 -2.99
CA ALA A 547 28.22 -28.42 -4.21
C ALA A 547 28.45 -29.88 -3.87
#